data_AF-A0A936M4H3-F1
#
_entry.id   AF-A0A936M4H3-F1
#
_cell.length_a   1.000
_cell.length_b   1.000
_cell.length_c   1.000
_cell.angle_alpha   90.00
_cell.angle_beta   90.00
_cell.angle_gamma   90.00
#
_symmetry.space_group_name_H-M   'P 1'
#
loop_
_entity.id
_entity.type
_entity.pdbx_description
1 polymer ?
#
loop_
_entity_poly.entity_id
_entity_poly.type
_entity_poly.pdbx_seq_one_letter_code
_entity_poly.pdbx_strand_id
1 'polypeptide(L)'
;MNCAPHDVRDYFFGELEEDARLRMDAHVTGCDACRAELRELETARAALLALRDEELPQRIAFVSDRVYEPSPVLRWWRAFWASGPRLVFAASVMLSAALVFHALRPAPAPPPVAQAPAVDIEAVRAEIRREIVQAVSSSEERYAERSAQLVSAAEQKLRQERQRDHEATNASLDYIERQLKYMHRASLDVGGMR
;
A
#
# COMPACT_ATOMS: atom_id res chain seq x y z
N MET A 1 1.69 1.10 36.24
CA MET A 1 1.48 -0.36 36.39
C MET A 1 0.19 -0.67 35.65
N ASN A 2 0.26 -1.52 34.63
CA ASN A 2 -0.70 -1.58 33.53
C ASN A 2 -2.01 -2.27 33.95
N CYS A 3 -3.10 -1.51 34.11
CA CYS A 3 -4.46 -2.05 34.28
C CYS A 3 -5.09 -2.47 32.95
N ALA A 4 -4.30 -3.00 32.00
CA ALA A 4 -4.79 -3.53 30.73
C ALA A 4 -5.59 -4.82 31.04
N PRO A 5 -6.92 -4.81 30.85
CA PRO A 5 -7.58 -4.36 29.62
C PRO A 5 -8.47 -3.10 29.73
N HIS A 6 -8.37 -2.34 30.82
CA HIS A 6 -9.26 -1.22 31.14
C HIS A 6 -8.62 0.11 30.74
N ASP A 7 -9.04 0.70 29.60
CA ASP A 7 -8.63 2.06 29.22
C ASP A 7 -9.56 3.10 29.88
N VAL A 8 -9.03 3.83 30.86
CA VAL A 8 -9.74 4.89 31.59
C VAL A 8 -10.09 6.06 30.66
N ARG A 9 -9.35 6.27 29.57
CA ARG A 9 -9.59 7.35 28.60
C ARG A 9 -10.84 7.07 27.78
N ASP A 10 -10.97 5.85 27.26
CA ASP A 10 -12.15 5.44 26.48
C ASP A 10 -13.42 5.53 27.35
N TYR A 11 -13.31 5.20 28.64
CA TYR A 11 -14.38 5.42 29.61
C TYR A 11 -14.72 6.91 29.77
N PHE A 12 -13.70 7.77 29.97
CA PHE A 12 -13.87 9.21 30.16
C PHE A 12 -14.48 9.91 28.94
N PHE A 13 -14.11 9.50 27.72
CA PHE A 13 -14.66 10.02 26.47
C PHE A 13 -15.99 9.36 26.07
N GLY A 14 -16.42 8.32 26.78
CA GLY A 14 -17.69 7.63 26.52
C GLY A 14 -17.65 6.71 25.30
N GLU A 15 -16.46 6.28 24.87
CA GLU A 15 -16.23 5.43 23.70
C GLU A 15 -16.41 3.93 23.98
N LEU A 16 -16.53 3.55 25.26
CA LEU A 16 -16.78 2.17 25.66
C LEU A 16 -18.23 1.73 25.41
N GLU A 17 -18.38 0.49 24.90
CA GLU A 17 -19.65 -0.24 24.86
C GLU A 17 -20.24 -0.42 26.28
N GLU A 18 -21.55 -0.61 26.37
CA GLU A 18 -22.29 -0.66 27.64
C GLU A 18 -21.78 -1.73 28.62
N ASP A 19 -21.48 -2.92 28.10
CA ASP A 19 -20.90 -4.04 28.87
C ASP A 19 -19.47 -3.75 29.37
N ALA A 20 -18.70 -2.95 28.62
CA ALA A 20 -17.35 -2.53 29.02
C ALA A 20 -17.41 -1.41 30.05
N ARG A 21 -18.39 -0.51 29.95
CA ARG A 21 -18.63 0.58 30.89
C ARG A 21 -18.98 0.07 32.29
N LEU A 22 -19.90 -0.88 32.40
CA LEU A 22 -20.27 -1.50 33.68
C LEU A 22 -19.07 -2.17 34.38
N ARG A 23 -18.21 -2.83 33.60
CA ARG A 23 -16.96 -3.43 34.10
C ARG A 23 -15.97 -2.37 34.57
N MET A 24 -15.88 -1.25 33.86
CA MET A 24 -15.04 -0.12 34.26
C MET A 24 -15.56 0.55 35.54
N ASP A 25 -16.86 0.76 35.69
CA ASP A 25 -17.45 1.35 36.91
C ASP A 25 -17.10 0.53 38.16
N ALA A 26 -17.24 -0.80 38.05
CA ALA A 26 -16.83 -1.72 39.11
C ALA A 26 -15.32 -1.63 39.40
N HIS A 27 -14.49 -1.51 38.36
CA HIS A 27 -13.04 -1.43 38.50
C HIS A 27 -12.57 -0.11 39.13
N VAL A 28 -13.09 1.04 38.69
CA VAL A 28 -12.76 2.37 39.24
C VAL A 28 -13.19 2.46 40.70
N THR A 29 -14.24 1.75 41.13
CA THR A 29 -14.63 1.68 42.54
C THR A 29 -13.63 0.87 43.38
N GLY A 30 -12.93 -0.10 42.80
CA GLY A 30 -11.95 -0.95 43.49
C GLY A 30 -10.48 -0.51 43.37
N CYS A 31 -10.13 0.31 42.38
CA CYS A 31 -8.73 0.62 42.04
C CYS A 31 -8.39 2.10 42.28
N ASP A 32 -7.51 2.38 43.25
CA ASP A 32 -7.03 3.74 43.53
C ASP A 32 -6.25 4.37 42.38
N ALA A 33 -5.47 3.57 41.64
CA ALA A 33 -4.68 4.06 40.51
C ALA A 33 -5.59 4.59 39.40
N CYS A 34 -6.61 3.83 39.00
CA CYS A 34 -7.56 4.24 37.97
C CYS A 34 -8.40 5.45 38.42
N ARG A 35 -8.73 5.59 39.71
CA ARG A 35 -9.37 6.82 40.25
C ARG A 35 -8.46 8.04 40.18
N ALA A 36 -7.16 7.86 40.39
CA ALA A 36 -6.21 8.96 40.32
C ALA A 36 -6.07 9.45 38.87
N GLU A 37 -5.95 8.52 37.92
CA GLU A 37 -5.92 8.84 36.48
C GLU A 37 -7.21 9.53 36.01
N LEU A 38 -8.39 9.06 36.46
CA LEU A 38 -9.66 9.70 36.13
C LEU A 38 -9.74 11.15 36.62
N ARG A 39 -9.27 11.40 37.86
CA ARG A 39 -9.19 12.76 38.42
C ARG A 39 -8.23 13.66 37.65
N GLU A 40 -7.12 13.12 37.16
CA GLU A 40 -6.18 13.87 36.31
C GLU A 40 -6.82 14.28 34.98
N LEU A 41 -7.56 13.36 34.34
CA LEU A 41 -8.31 13.64 33.11
C LEU A 41 -9.41 14.69 33.33
N GLU A 42 -10.16 14.61 34.43
CA GLU A 42 -11.16 15.61 34.82
C GLU A 42 -10.52 17.00 35.01
N THR A 43 -9.36 17.05 35.68
CA THR A 43 -8.61 18.30 35.91
C THR A 43 -8.13 18.89 34.59
N ALA A 44 -7.60 18.06 33.68
CA ALA A 44 -7.17 18.49 32.35
C ALA A 44 -8.33 19.03 31.52
N ARG A 45 -9.50 18.36 31.54
CA ARG A 45 -10.71 18.84 30.86
C ARG A 45 -11.18 20.17 31.43
N ALA A 46 -11.18 20.33 32.75
CA ALA A 46 -11.53 21.58 33.40
C ALA A 46 -10.57 22.72 33.00
N ALA A 47 -9.26 22.44 32.93
CA ALA A 47 -8.26 23.41 32.47
C ALA A 47 -8.49 23.80 31.00
N LEU A 48 -8.77 22.83 30.11
CA LEU A 48 -9.07 23.09 28.71
C LEU A 48 -10.34 23.91 28.53
N LEU A 49 -11.39 23.64 29.30
CA LEU A 49 -12.65 24.41 29.26
C LEU A 49 -12.53 25.78 29.94
N ALA A 50 -11.50 26.01 30.76
CA ALA A 50 -11.20 27.30 31.34
C ALA A 50 -10.42 28.23 30.39
N LEU A 51 -9.88 27.70 29.29
CA LEU A 51 -9.34 28.55 28.23
C LEU A 51 -10.49 29.35 27.61
N ARG A 52 -10.19 30.60 27.26
CA ARG A 52 -11.15 31.47 26.58
C ARG A 52 -11.46 30.87 25.21
N ASP A 53 -12.76 30.81 24.86
CA ASP A 53 -13.19 30.51 23.51
C ASP A 53 -12.60 31.55 22.56
N GLU A 54 -11.57 31.16 21.82
CA GLU A 54 -10.97 31.97 20.76
C GLU A 54 -11.64 31.55 19.44
N GLU A 55 -12.10 32.52 18.65
CA GLU A 55 -12.73 32.23 17.36
C GLU A 55 -11.76 31.44 16.47
N LEU A 56 -12.22 30.31 15.91
CA LEU A 56 -11.41 29.55 14.95
C LEU A 56 -10.99 30.50 13.81
N PRO A 57 -9.68 30.65 13.53
CA PRO A 57 -9.22 31.58 12.51
C PRO A 57 -9.84 31.20 11.17
N GLN A 58 -10.71 32.06 10.64
CA GLN A 58 -11.41 31.85 9.36
C GLN A 58 -10.46 31.77 8.15
N ARG A 59 -9.18 32.09 8.35
CA ARG A 59 -8.10 31.95 7.37
C ARG A 59 -6.85 31.40 8.06
N ILE A 60 -6.64 30.10 7.95
CA ILE A 60 -5.33 29.49 8.15
C ILE A 60 -4.49 29.85 6.93
N ALA A 61 -3.93 31.06 6.90
CA ALA A 61 -2.83 31.34 5.99
C ALA A 61 -1.61 30.59 6.55
N PHE A 62 -1.05 29.66 5.77
CA PHE A 62 0.30 29.16 6.02
C PHE A 62 1.25 30.35 5.91
N VAL A 63 1.42 31.08 7.00
CA VAL A 63 2.54 32.01 7.15
C VAL A 63 3.74 31.09 7.31
N SER A 64 4.35 30.74 6.18
CA SER A 64 5.72 30.26 6.18
C SER A 64 6.52 31.29 6.98
N ASP A 65 7.13 30.82 8.07
CA ASP A 65 7.96 31.64 8.96
C ASP A 65 8.70 32.72 8.19
N ARG A 66 8.61 33.97 8.66
CA ARG A 66 9.45 35.09 8.18
C ARG A 66 10.95 34.77 8.23
N VAL A 67 11.33 33.73 8.97
CA VAL A 67 12.69 33.18 9.08
C VAL A 67 13.18 32.55 7.75
N TYR A 68 12.29 32.24 6.80
CA TYR A 68 12.64 31.69 5.47
C TYR A 68 12.49 32.70 4.32
N GLU A 69 12.59 34.01 4.57
CA GLU A 69 12.70 34.93 3.43
C GLU A 69 14.03 34.71 2.68
N PRO A 70 14.01 34.31 1.40
CA PRO A 70 15.24 34.28 0.61
C PRO A 70 15.86 35.67 0.59
N SER A 71 17.21 35.72 0.69
CA SER A 71 17.98 36.97 0.62
C SER A 71 17.51 37.83 -0.57
N PRO A 72 17.56 39.16 -0.48
CA PRO A 72 17.08 40.04 -1.54
C PRO A 72 17.71 39.71 -2.90
N VAL A 73 18.97 39.24 -2.90
CA VAL A 73 19.68 38.73 -4.07
C VAL A 73 18.99 37.49 -4.66
N LEU A 74 18.69 36.48 -3.83
CA LEU A 74 18.00 35.27 -4.28
C LEU A 74 16.58 35.57 -4.80
N ARG A 75 15.92 36.59 -4.24
CA ARG A 75 14.59 37.04 -4.64
C ARG A 75 14.61 37.68 -6.03
N TRP A 76 15.59 38.54 -6.29
CA TRP A 76 15.81 39.12 -7.62
C TRP A 76 16.18 38.04 -8.64
N TRP A 77 17.06 37.11 -8.27
CA TRP A 77 17.44 35.99 -9.13
C TRP A 77 16.22 35.12 -9.48
N ARG A 78 15.39 34.77 -8.48
CA ARG A 78 14.13 34.05 -8.73
C ARG A 78 13.17 34.85 -9.59
N ALA A 79 13.04 36.16 -9.40
CA ALA A 79 12.16 36.99 -10.23
C ALA A 79 12.62 37.03 -11.70
N PHE A 80 13.94 37.08 -11.93
CA PHE A 80 14.52 37.00 -13.26
C PHE A 80 14.20 35.64 -13.93
N TRP A 81 14.44 34.52 -13.24
CA TRP A 81 14.14 33.18 -13.77
C TRP A 81 12.64 32.83 -13.81
N ALA A 82 11.83 33.46 -12.96
CA ALA A 82 10.37 33.33 -12.97
C ALA A 82 9.73 33.97 -14.21
N SER A 83 10.48 34.77 -14.97
CA SER A 83 10.07 35.24 -16.29
C SER A 83 10.18 34.15 -17.39
N GLY A 84 10.05 32.87 -17.01
CA GLY A 84 10.17 31.68 -17.87
C GLY A 84 9.45 31.81 -19.22
N PRO A 85 8.16 32.21 -19.28
CA PRO A 85 7.47 32.37 -20.57
C PRO A 85 8.10 33.43 -21.49
N ARG A 86 8.62 34.53 -20.91
CA ARG A 86 9.26 35.62 -21.68
C ARG A 86 10.64 35.21 -22.17
N LEU A 87 11.39 34.46 -21.37
CA LEU A 87 12.70 33.93 -21.74
C LEU A 87 12.60 32.87 -22.84
N VAL A 88 11.61 31.98 -22.78
CA VAL A 88 11.35 31.00 -23.85
C VAL A 88 10.96 31.71 -25.14
N PHE A 89 10.06 32.69 -25.09
CA PHE A 89 9.69 33.46 -26.28
C PHE A 89 10.89 34.19 -26.89
N ALA A 90 11.71 34.86 -26.07
CA ALA A 90 12.92 35.53 -26.53
C ALA A 90 13.92 34.53 -27.16
N ALA A 91 14.10 33.36 -26.57
CA ALA A 91 14.96 32.30 -27.11
C ALA A 91 14.44 31.77 -28.45
N SER A 92 13.12 31.55 -28.58
CA SER A 92 12.50 31.11 -29.84
C SER A 92 12.64 32.15 -30.95
N VAL A 93 12.45 33.44 -30.63
CA VAL A 93 12.65 34.53 -31.60
C VAL A 93 14.11 34.61 -32.04
N MET A 94 15.06 34.51 -31.09
CA MET A 94 16.48 34.54 -31.40
C MET A 94 16.91 33.33 -32.26
N LEU A 95 16.39 32.14 -31.95
CA LEU A 95 16.63 30.93 -32.74
C LEU A 95 16.04 31.04 -34.16
N SER A 96 14.81 31.53 -34.28
CA SER A 96 14.16 31.75 -35.58
C SER A 96 14.96 32.74 -36.43
N ALA A 97 15.40 33.86 -35.86
CA ALA A 97 16.25 34.83 -36.54
C ALA A 97 17.60 34.24 -36.96
N ALA A 98 18.23 33.42 -36.10
CA ALA A 98 19.48 32.74 -36.42
C ALA A 98 19.33 31.75 -37.59
N LEU A 99 18.21 31.02 -37.65
CA LEU A 99 17.90 30.10 -38.75
C LEU A 99 17.68 30.86 -40.06
N VAL A 100 16.92 31.96 -40.04
CA VAL A 100 16.71 32.80 -41.24
C VAL A 100 18.04 33.36 -41.72
N PHE A 101 18.87 33.87 -40.81
CA PHE A 101 20.19 34.37 -41.15
C PHE A 101 21.11 33.28 -41.72
N HIS A 102 21.07 32.08 -41.15
CA HIS A 102 21.82 30.93 -41.68
C HIS A 102 21.31 30.49 -43.06
N ALA A 103 20.01 30.56 -43.31
CA ALA A 103 19.42 30.23 -44.60
C ALA A 103 19.77 31.26 -45.69
N LEU A 104 19.92 32.53 -45.31
CA LEU A 104 20.29 33.62 -46.23
C LEU A 104 21.80 33.70 -46.49
N ARG A 105 22.63 32.98 -45.73
CA ARG A 105 24.06 32.88 -46.03
C ARG A 105 24.27 32.06 -47.30
N PRO A 106 25.00 32.58 -48.30
CA PRO A 106 25.30 31.80 -49.49
C PRO A 106 26.10 30.57 -49.09
N ALA A 107 25.54 29.39 -49.38
CA ALA A 107 26.18 28.12 -49.08
C ALA A 107 27.44 27.96 -49.97
N PRO A 108 28.59 27.54 -49.41
CA PRO A 108 29.70 27.09 -50.24
C PRO A 108 29.24 25.91 -51.10
N ALA A 109 29.72 25.85 -52.35
CA ALA A 109 29.35 24.81 -53.30
C ALA A 109 29.49 23.41 -52.66
N PRO A 110 28.46 22.55 -52.72
CA PRO A 110 28.50 21.26 -52.05
C PRO A 110 29.61 20.38 -52.65
N PRO A 111 30.45 19.74 -51.83
CA PRO A 111 31.33 18.68 -52.32
C PRO A 111 30.46 17.54 -52.89
N PRO A 112 30.96 16.76 -53.87
CA PRO A 112 30.23 15.64 -54.43
C PRO A 112 29.88 14.66 -53.31
N VAL A 113 28.59 14.54 -53.03
CA VAL A 113 28.07 13.65 -51.99
C VAL A 113 28.26 12.23 -52.49
N ALA A 114 29.16 11.47 -51.86
CA ALA A 114 29.24 10.04 -52.07
C ALA A 114 27.90 9.43 -51.64
N GLN A 115 27.22 8.75 -52.56
CA GLN A 115 25.95 8.08 -52.28
C GLN A 115 26.19 7.04 -51.17
N ALA A 116 25.46 7.15 -50.06
CA ALA A 116 25.50 6.15 -49.00
C ALA A 116 25.09 4.78 -49.57
N PRO A 117 25.72 3.67 -49.14
CA PRO A 117 25.37 2.34 -49.61
C PRO A 117 23.90 2.05 -49.30
N ALA A 118 23.16 1.55 -50.30
CA ALA A 118 21.78 1.14 -50.12
C ALA A 118 21.70 0.02 -49.09
N VAL A 119 20.93 0.22 -48.02
CA VAL A 119 20.69 -0.81 -47.00
C VAL A 119 19.75 -1.86 -47.59
N ASP A 120 20.17 -3.13 -47.57
CA ASP A 120 19.34 -4.25 -48.01
C ASP A 120 18.27 -4.59 -46.95
N ILE A 121 17.08 -4.07 -47.18
CA ILE A 121 15.92 -4.22 -46.30
C ILE A 121 15.49 -5.69 -46.16
N GLU A 122 15.71 -6.54 -47.17
CA GLU A 122 15.34 -7.96 -47.08
C GLU A 122 16.30 -8.75 -46.20
N ALA A 123 17.60 -8.43 -46.24
CA ALA A 123 18.57 -9.01 -45.31
C ALA A 123 18.24 -8.65 -43.85
N VAL A 124 17.89 -7.39 -43.58
CA VAL A 124 17.46 -6.93 -42.24
C VAL A 124 16.18 -7.65 -41.79
N ARG A 125 15.20 -7.81 -42.69
CA ARG A 125 13.95 -8.51 -42.37
C ARG A 125 14.18 -10.00 -42.07
N ALA A 126 15.10 -10.64 -42.78
CA ALA A 126 15.45 -12.03 -42.54
C ALA A 126 16.11 -12.23 -41.17
N GLU A 127 16.98 -11.31 -40.76
CA GLU A 127 17.63 -11.36 -39.44
C GLU A 127 16.60 -11.16 -38.31
N ILE A 128 15.75 -10.14 -38.42
CA ILE A 128 14.67 -9.89 -37.45
C ILE A 128 13.76 -11.12 -37.29
N ARG A 129 13.40 -11.77 -38.41
CA ARG A 129 12.57 -12.99 -38.35
C ARG A 129 13.27 -14.12 -37.60
N ARG A 130 14.58 -14.29 -37.80
CA ARG A 130 15.37 -15.31 -37.10
C ARG A 130 15.37 -15.05 -35.59
N GLU A 131 15.63 -13.80 -35.18
CA GLU A 131 15.62 -13.43 -33.76
C GLU A 131 14.24 -13.64 -33.12
N ILE A 132 13.16 -13.25 -33.81
CA ILE A 132 11.79 -13.46 -33.31
C ILE A 132 11.51 -14.95 -33.11
N VAL A 133 11.84 -15.80 -34.08
CA VAL A 133 11.60 -17.25 -33.97
C VAL A 133 12.36 -17.84 -32.78
N GLN A 134 13.62 -17.45 -32.59
CA GLN A 134 14.43 -17.90 -31.45
C GLN A 134 13.88 -17.40 -30.10
N ALA A 135 13.42 -16.15 -30.04
CA ALA A 135 12.84 -15.59 -28.83
C ALA A 135 11.54 -16.30 -28.46
N VAL A 136 10.67 -16.55 -29.45
CA VAL A 136 9.38 -17.24 -29.26
C VAL A 136 9.59 -18.68 -28.82
N SER A 137 10.49 -19.45 -29.47
CA SER A 137 10.73 -20.84 -29.08
C SER A 137 11.21 -20.96 -27.64
N SER A 138 12.15 -20.10 -27.21
CA SER A 138 12.61 -20.07 -25.82
C SER A 138 11.50 -19.70 -24.83
N SER A 139 10.51 -18.91 -25.28
CA SER A 139 9.38 -18.52 -24.45
C SER A 139 8.37 -19.64 -24.33
N GLU A 140 8.07 -20.34 -25.42
CA GLU A 140 7.15 -21.47 -25.45
C GLU A 140 7.64 -22.61 -24.53
N GLU A 141 8.94 -22.91 -24.54
CA GLU A 141 9.54 -23.88 -23.61
C GLU A 141 9.29 -23.50 -22.15
N ARG A 142 9.56 -22.24 -21.77
CA ARG A 142 9.29 -21.74 -20.41
C ARG A 142 7.81 -21.80 -20.04
N TYR A 143 6.91 -21.55 -20.99
CA TYR A 143 5.47 -21.64 -20.76
C TYR A 143 5.01 -23.09 -20.62
N ALA A 144 5.55 -24.01 -21.41
CA ALA A 144 5.26 -25.43 -21.31
C ALA A 144 5.68 -25.99 -19.94
N GLU A 145 6.89 -25.65 -19.48
CA GLU A 145 7.40 -26.03 -18.16
C GLU A 145 6.52 -25.48 -17.03
N ARG A 146 6.20 -24.18 -17.04
CA ARG A 146 5.33 -23.57 -16.03
C ARG A 146 3.93 -24.20 -16.04
N SER A 147 3.37 -24.46 -17.21
CA SER A 147 2.06 -25.09 -17.33
C SER A 147 2.07 -26.50 -16.72
N ALA A 148 3.11 -27.29 -17.00
CA ALA A 148 3.27 -28.61 -16.40
C ALA A 148 3.43 -28.55 -14.86
N GLN A 149 4.18 -27.56 -14.36
CA GLN A 149 4.33 -27.32 -12.92
C GLN A 149 2.99 -26.93 -12.26
N LEU A 150 2.19 -26.06 -12.89
CA LEU A 150 0.89 -25.66 -12.34
C LEU A 150 -0.11 -26.82 -12.32
N VAL A 151 -0.17 -27.61 -13.39
CA VAL A 151 -1.06 -28.79 -13.44
C VAL A 151 -0.65 -29.82 -12.39
N SER A 152 0.64 -30.14 -12.28
CA SER A 152 1.13 -31.09 -11.27
C SER A 152 0.92 -30.59 -9.84
N ALA A 153 1.11 -29.30 -9.57
CA ALA A 153 0.82 -28.70 -8.26
C ALA A 153 -0.68 -28.75 -7.93
N ALA A 154 -1.54 -28.47 -8.91
CA ALA A 154 -2.99 -28.58 -8.74
C ALA A 154 -3.43 -30.02 -8.45
N GLU A 155 -2.88 -31.00 -9.17
CA GLU A 155 -3.15 -32.42 -8.90
C GLU A 155 -2.71 -32.84 -7.49
N GLN A 156 -1.53 -32.39 -7.04
CA GLN A 156 -1.04 -32.69 -5.70
C GLN A 156 -1.95 -32.12 -4.63
N LYS A 157 -2.40 -30.87 -4.78
CA LYS A 157 -3.35 -30.24 -3.86
C LYS A 157 -4.67 -31.02 -3.79
N LEU A 158 -5.22 -31.42 -4.93
CA LEU A 158 -6.45 -32.20 -4.99
C LEU A 158 -6.29 -33.59 -4.35
N ARG A 159 -5.12 -34.22 -4.47
CA ARG A 159 -4.82 -35.50 -3.79
C ARG A 159 -4.75 -35.30 -2.27
N GLN A 160 -4.13 -34.22 -1.81
CA GLN A 160 -4.03 -33.89 -0.38
C GLN A 160 -5.41 -33.57 0.22
N GLU A 161 -6.25 -32.81 -0.48
CA GLU A 161 -7.62 -32.52 -0.04
C GLU A 161 -8.44 -33.81 0.09
N ARG A 162 -8.40 -34.69 -0.92
CA ARG A 162 -9.08 -35.99 -0.84
C ARG A 162 -8.60 -36.85 0.33
N GLN A 163 -7.29 -36.88 0.60
CA GLN A 163 -6.74 -37.61 1.74
C GLN A 163 -7.26 -37.05 3.07
N ARG A 164 -7.28 -35.73 3.22
CA ARG A 164 -7.83 -35.07 4.42
C ARG A 164 -9.31 -35.35 4.59
N ASP A 165 -10.09 -35.33 3.52
CA ASP A 165 -11.52 -35.63 3.57
C ASP A 165 -11.78 -37.08 4.01
N HIS A 166 -10.99 -38.02 3.49
CA HIS A 166 -11.05 -39.42 3.93
C HIS A 166 -10.68 -39.57 5.40
N GLU A 167 -9.62 -38.91 5.86
CA GLU A 167 -9.20 -38.92 7.27
C GLU A 167 -10.25 -38.30 8.19
N ALA A 168 -10.83 -37.16 7.81
CA ALA A 168 -11.89 -36.49 8.56
C ALA A 168 -13.16 -37.37 8.66
N THR A 169 -13.52 -38.03 7.55
CA THR A 169 -14.65 -38.97 7.53
C THR A 169 -14.38 -40.16 8.45
N ASN A 170 -13.20 -40.77 8.37
CA ASN A 170 -12.83 -41.90 9.23
C ASN A 170 -12.80 -41.50 10.73
N ALA A 171 -12.28 -40.32 11.06
CA ALA A 171 -12.28 -39.81 12.42
C ALA A 171 -13.72 -39.59 12.95
N SER A 172 -14.63 -39.10 12.10
CA SER A 172 -16.04 -38.94 12.46
C SER A 172 -16.74 -40.28 12.73
N LEU A 173 -16.44 -41.31 11.93
CA LEU A 173 -16.97 -42.66 12.13
C LEU A 173 -16.43 -43.29 13.42
N ASP A 174 -15.13 -43.17 13.70
CA ASP A 174 -14.52 -43.66 14.95
C ASP A 174 -15.13 -42.98 16.19
N TYR A 175 -15.42 -41.67 16.11
CA TYR A 175 -16.11 -40.95 17.18
C TYR A 175 -17.51 -41.52 17.46
N ILE A 176 -18.30 -41.78 16.40
CA ILE A 176 -19.63 -42.38 16.51
C ILE A 176 -19.54 -43.79 17.11
N GLU A 177 -18.59 -44.61 16.66
CA GLU A 177 -18.36 -45.95 17.19
C GLU A 177 -18.02 -45.92 18.69
N ARG A 178 -17.17 -44.99 19.12
CA ARG A 178 -16.85 -44.79 20.54
C ARG A 178 -18.09 -44.41 21.33
N GLN A 179 -18.88 -43.44 20.87
CA GLN A 179 -20.12 -43.03 21.54
C GLN A 179 -21.10 -44.20 21.70
N LEU A 180 -21.30 -45.01 20.66
CA LEU A 180 -22.15 -46.20 20.72
C LEU A 180 -21.63 -47.21 21.75
N LYS A 181 -20.31 -47.46 21.80
CA LYS A 181 -19.71 -48.34 22.81
C LYS A 181 -19.91 -47.81 24.24
N TYR A 182 -19.77 -46.51 24.45
CA TYR A 182 -20.02 -45.88 25.75
C TYR A 182 -21.50 -46.02 26.17
N MET A 183 -22.44 -45.72 25.27
CA MET A 183 -23.88 -45.85 25.53
C MET A 183 -24.28 -47.30 25.82
N HIS A 184 -23.72 -48.26 25.08
CA HIS A 184 -23.99 -49.68 25.31
C HIS A 184 -23.51 -50.13 26.69
N ARG A 185 -22.30 -49.74 27.11
CA ARG A 185 -21.80 -50.02 28.47
C ARG A 185 -22.68 -49.40 29.56
N ALA A 186 -23.04 -48.13 29.41
CA ALA A 186 -23.92 -47.44 30.36
C ALA A 186 -25.29 -48.16 30.49
N SER A 187 -25.82 -48.69 29.39
CA SER A 187 -27.09 -49.45 29.42
C SER A 187 -26.98 -50.80 30.16
N LEU A 188 -25.82 -51.47 30.08
CA LEU A 188 -25.58 -52.73 30.80
C LEU A 188 -25.46 -52.49 32.31
N ASP A 189 -24.83 -51.40 32.74
CA ASP A 189 -24.70 -51.05 34.16
C ASP A 189 -26.05 -50.68 34.79
N VAL A 190 -26.98 -50.07 34.03
CA VAL A 190 -28.34 -49.76 34.50
C VAL A 190 -29.24 -51.00 34.56
N GLY A 191 -29.01 -51.99 33.69
CA GLY A 191 -29.76 -53.26 33.68
C GLY A 191 -29.36 -54.26 34.78
N GLY A 192 -28.18 -54.11 35.38
CA GLY A 192 -27.65 -54.97 36.45
C GLY A 192 -28.06 -54.61 37.88
N MET A 193 -28.78 -53.50 38.09
CA MET A 193 -29.27 -53.05 39.40
C MET A 193 -30.71 -53.51 39.71
N ARG A 194 -31.02 -54.79 39.48
CA ARG A 194 -32.27 -55.43 39.94
C ARG A 194 -31.99 -56.74 40.65
#